data_AF-A0A4V1A3C1-F1
#
_entry.id   AF-A0A4V1A3C1-F1
#
_cell.length_a   1.000
_cell.length_b   1.000
_cell.length_c   1.000
_cell.angle_alpha   90.00
_cell.angle_beta   90.00
_cell.angle_gamma   90.00
#
_symmetry.space_group_name_H-M   'P 1'
#
loop_
_entity.id
_entity.type
_entity.pdbx_description
1 polymer ?
#
loop_
_entity_poly.entity_id
_entity_poly.type
_entity_poly.pdbx_seq_one_letter_code
_entity_poly.pdbx_strand_id
1 'polypeptide(L)'
;MEKFYLPTKDVFDRYEPRVAFNLIHRYHERMTEKHDWFVREFEGDSYYVDGELPIVPWAEIINCNWTQDKWYKEPFSYYYNPNENVIYKEFRNMTALLFPNDAYGENKHVVKKMRGNDIYFMYYKEGWGGCSALWDIDNNWIQFITKDDIWMDYYQGKLKRGRFMFQESVKSFDQYELIPILRKMNAKKFNGFYDEFVNYVVELFDVNRTQI
;
A
#
# COMPACT_ATOMS: atom_id res chain seq x y z
N MET A 1 21.30 -18.91 -6.74
CA MET A 1 20.10 -18.79 -7.57
C MET A 1 20.49 -18.08 -8.85
N GLU A 2 20.00 -18.54 -10.00
CA GLU A 2 20.26 -17.90 -11.30
C GLU A 2 19.50 -16.57 -11.40
N LYS A 3 20.11 -15.56 -12.04
CA LYS A 3 19.52 -14.22 -12.19
C LYS A 3 19.21 -13.95 -13.66
N PHE A 4 17.99 -13.50 -13.95
CA PHE A 4 17.54 -13.19 -15.31
C PHE A 4 17.32 -11.68 -15.47
N TYR A 5 18.24 -11.01 -16.15
CA TYR A 5 18.26 -9.55 -16.26
C TYR A 5 17.38 -9.04 -17.40
N LEU A 6 16.98 -7.76 -17.34
CA LEU A 6 16.45 -7.07 -18.52
C LEU A 6 17.55 -6.88 -19.58
N PRO A 7 17.18 -6.80 -20.87
CA PRO A 7 18.11 -6.31 -21.90
C PRO A 7 18.65 -4.92 -21.54
N THR A 8 19.89 -4.63 -21.94
CA THR A 8 20.50 -3.33 -21.69
C THR A 8 19.75 -2.20 -22.42
N LYS A 9 19.88 -0.98 -21.90
CA LYS A 9 19.23 0.21 -22.46
C LYS A 9 19.49 0.39 -23.97
N ASP A 10 20.71 0.10 -24.43
CA ASP A 10 21.12 0.20 -25.84
C ASP A 10 20.29 -0.67 -26.81
N VAL A 11 19.61 -1.70 -26.30
CA VAL A 11 18.68 -2.52 -27.08
C VAL A 11 17.40 -1.72 -27.37
N PHE A 12 16.93 -0.92 -26.40
CA PHE A 12 15.68 -0.18 -26.47
C PHE A 12 15.84 1.22 -27.10
N ASP A 13 17.00 1.86 -26.96
CA ASP A 13 17.29 3.19 -27.50
C ASP A 13 17.22 3.26 -29.04
N ARG A 14 17.13 2.11 -29.71
CA ARG A 14 16.96 1.99 -31.17
C ARG A 14 15.52 2.14 -31.63
N TYR A 15 14.56 2.13 -30.72
CA TYR A 15 13.13 2.20 -31.01
C TYR A 15 12.54 3.53 -30.55
N GLU A 16 11.46 3.97 -31.21
CA GLU A 16 10.64 5.08 -30.74
C GLU A 16 10.16 4.83 -29.28
N PRO A 17 10.07 5.86 -28.42
CA PRO A 17 9.76 5.68 -27.00
C PRO A 17 8.51 4.85 -26.70
N ARG A 18 7.44 5.02 -27.47
CA ARG A 18 6.21 4.23 -27.34
C ARG A 18 6.43 2.75 -27.64
N VAL A 19 7.27 2.45 -28.63
CA VAL A 19 7.61 1.07 -29.01
C VAL A 19 8.51 0.44 -27.95
N ALA A 20 9.53 1.15 -27.50
CA ALA A 20 10.41 0.72 -26.42
C ALA A 20 9.60 0.40 -25.14
N PHE A 21 8.68 1.28 -24.75
CA PHE A 21 7.79 1.06 -23.62
C PHE A 21 6.97 -0.24 -23.77
N ASN A 22 6.32 -0.46 -24.91
CA ASN A 22 5.54 -1.67 -25.16
C ASN A 22 6.40 -2.94 -25.14
N LEU A 23 7.64 -2.87 -25.61
CA LEU A 23 8.59 -3.99 -25.58
C LEU A 23 9.00 -4.33 -24.15
N ILE A 24 9.34 -3.33 -23.34
CA ILE A 24 9.69 -3.49 -21.92
C ILE A 24 8.50 -4.07 -21.15
N HIS A 25 7.30 -3.51 -21.36
CA HIS A 25 6.08 -3.97 -20.72
C HIS A 25 5.79 -5.46 -21.02
N ARG A 26 5.81 -5.86 -22.30
CA ARG A 26 5.65 -7.26 -22.70
C ARG A 26 6.75 -8.18 -22.18
N TYR A 27 7.97 -7.66 -22.04
CA TYR A 27 9.05 -8.42 -21.44
C TYR A 27 8.73 -8.73 -19.97
N HIS A 28 8.31 -7.71 -19.21
CA HIS A 28 7.91 -7.91 -17.82
C HIS A 28 6.75 -8.91 -17.70
N GLU A 29 5.69 -8.79 -18.51
CA GLU A 29 4.57 -9.75 -18.51
C GLU A 29 5.06 -11.20 -18.66
N ARG A 30 5.94 -11.47 -19.63
CA ARG A 30 6.47 -12.82 -19.87
C ARG A 30 7.38 -13.33 -18.76
N MET A 31 8.11 -12.44 -18.10
CA MET A 31 9.01 -12.83 -17.02
C MET A 31 8.25 -13.08 -15.72
N THR A 32 7.19 -12.31 -15.45
CA THR A 32 6.32 -12.55 -14.29
C THR A 32 5.56 -13.87 -14.38
N GLU A 33 5.29 -14.39 -15.57
CA GLU A 33 4.69 -15.71 -15.77
C GLU A 33 5.64 -16.88 -15.49
N LYS A 34 6.95 -16.62 -15.44
CA LYS A 34 7.99 -17.66 -15.37
C LYS A 34 8.77 -17.68 -14.07
N HIS A 35 8.81 -16.54 -13.39
CA HIS A 35 9.67 -16.35 -12.24
C HIS A 35 8.90 -15.95 -11.00
N ASP A 36 9.45 -16.31 -9.84
CA ASP A 36 8.77 -16.04 -8.56
C ASP A 36 8.92 -14.59 -8.10
N TRP A 37 10.10 -14.00 -8.32
CA TRP A 37 10.46 -12.69 -7.78
C TRP A 37 11.05 -11.78 -8.85
N PHE A 38 10.68 -10.50 -8.81
CA PHE A 38 11.38 -9.44 -9.51
C PHE A 38 12.10 -8.55 -8.48
N VAL A 39 13.42 -8.50 -8.56
CA VAL A 39 14.26 -7.70 -7.67
C VAL A 39 14.67 -6.41 -8.37
N ARG A 40 14.37 -5.29 -7.74
CA ARG A 40 14.78 -3.95 -8.16
C ARG A 40 15.73 -3.37 -7.12
N GLU A 41 17.02 -3.48 -7.41
CA GLU A 41 18.07 -2.90 -6.56
C GLU A 41 18.11 -1.38 -6.72
N PHE A 42 18.50 -0.67 -5.65
CA PHE A 42 18.60 0.80 -5.67
C PHE A 42 19.81 1.30 -6.47
N GLU A 43 20.96 0.64 -6.32
CA GLU A 43 22.24 0.99 -6.99
C GLU A 43 22.70 -0.09 -7.99
N GLY A 44 21.83 -1.05 -8.32
CA GLY A 44 22.16 -2.22 -9.13
C GLY A 44 21.16 -2.50 -10.25
N ASP A 45 21.42 -3.57 -10.99
CA ASP A 45 20.53 -4.00 -12.06
C ASP A 45 19.29 -4.70 -11.49
N SER A 46 18.16 -4.54 -12.19
CA SER A 46 16.95 -5.31 -11.88
C SER A 46 16.97 -6.68 -12.55
N TYR A 47 16.51 -7.71 -11.85
CA TYR A 47 16.50 -9.08 -12.35
C TYR A 47 15.33 -9.89 -11.79
N TYR A 48 15.07 -11.02 -12.44
CA TYR A 48 14.18 -12.05 -11.94
C TYR A 48 14.96 -13.20 -11.32
N VAL A 49 14.34 -13.87 -10.36
CA VAL A 49 14.91 -15.01 -9.65
C VAL A 49 13.80 -15.91 -9.11
N ASP A 50 14.11 -17.20 -9.02
CA ASP A 50 13.18 -18.25 -8.55
C ASP A 50 13.60 -18.78 -7.18
N GLY A 51 12.63 -19.30 -6.42
CA GLY A 51 12.83 -19.95 -5.14
C GLY A 51 12.41 -19.10 -3.93
N GLU A 52 13.18 -19.18 -2.84
CA GLU A 52 12.90 -18.45 -1.60
C GLU A 52 13.01 -16.93 -1.79
N LEU A 53 12.33 -16.16 -0.93
CA LEU A 53 12.37 -14.69 -0.95
C LEU A 53 13.82 -14.20 -0.90
N PRO A 54 14.33 -13.51 -1.94
CA PRO A 54 15.70 -13.04 -1.96
C PRO A 54 15.89 -11.90 -0.94
N ILE A 55 16.86 -12.03 -0.03
CA ILE A 55 17.19 -10.99 0.95
C ILE A 55 18.30 -10.10 0.38
N VAL A 56 17.90 -9.02 -0.28
CA VAL A 56 18.82 -8.08 -0.93
C VAL A 56 18.71 -6.70 -0.24
N PRO A 57 19.79 -6.18 0.35
CA PRO A 57 19.78 -4.88 1.02
C PRO A 57 19.25 -3.76 0.14
N TRP A 58 18.32 -2.96 0.68
CA TRP A 58 17.79 -1.76 0.03
C TRP A 58 17.07 -2.00 -1.31
N ALA A 59 16.78 -3.25 -1.66
CA ALA A 59 16.06 -3.60 -2.88
C ALA A 59 14.56 -3.72 -2.61
N GLU A 60 13.76 -3.33 -3.61
CA GLU A 60 12.35 -3.71 -3.69
C GLU A 60 12.25 -5.09 -4.35
N ILE A 61 11.58 -6.02 -3.69
CA ILE A 61 11.36 -7.39 -4.19
C ILE A 61 9.87 -7.55 -4.43
N ILE A 62 9.47 -7.68 -5.68
CA ILE A 62 8.07 -7.80 -6.10
C ILE A 62 7.72 -9.28 -6.29
N ASN A 63 6.60 -9.71 -5.73
CA ASN A 63 6.05 -11.05 -5.89
C ASN A 63 5.37 -11.16 -7.27
N CYS A 64 5.99 -11.89 -8.21
CA CYS A 64 5.46 -12.09 -9.56
C CYS A 64 4.21 -12.99 -9.56
N ASN A 65 4.06 -13.85 -8.55
CA ASN A 65 2.93 -14.75 -8.37
C ASN A 65 1.78 -14.11 -7.56
N TRP A 66 1.90 -12.83 -7.21
CA TRP A 66 0.82 -12.12 -6.53
C TRP A 66 -0.36 -11.93 -7.47
N THR A 67 -1.56 -12.12 -6.95
CA THR A 67 -2.79 -11.98 -7.72
C THR A 67 -3.86 -11.25 -6.92
N GLN A 68 -4.86 -10.70 -7.62
CA GLN A 68 -5.92 -9.92 -6.99
C GLN A 68 -6.69 -10.71 -5.93
N ASP A 69 -6.78 -12.04 -5.99
CA ASP A 69 -7.41 -12.89 -4.96
C ASP A 69 -6.55 -13.06 -3.70
N LYS A 70 -5.25 -12.76 -3.79
CA LYS A 70 -4.28 -12.83 -2.69
C LYS A 70 -4.06 -11.48 -2.00
N TRP A 71 -4.78 -10.43 -2.39
CA TRP A 71 -4.48 -9.04 -2.05
C TRP A 71 -4.25 -8.72 -0.56
N TYR A 72 -4.97 -9.41 0.31
CA TYR A 72 -4.92 -9.27 1.77
C TYR A 72 -4.14 -10.38 2.48
N LYS A 73 -3.71 -11.42 1.74
CA LYS A 73 -3.07 -12.63 2.29
C LYS A 73 -1.57 -12.63 2.07
N GLU A 74 -1.14 -12.26 0.87
CA GLU A 74 0.27 -12.26 0.47
C GLU A 74 0.72 -10.82 0.19
N PRO A 75 1.91 -10.42 0.68
CA PRO A 75 2.51 -9.16 0.29
C PRO A 75 2.74 -9.10 -1.23
N PHE A 76 2.45 -7.95 -1.80
CA PHE A 76 2.76 -7.62 -3.18
C PHE A 76 4.25 -7.40 -3.36
N SER A 77 4.87 -6.67 -2.43
CA SER A 77 6.31 -6.44 -2.44
C SER A 77 6.90 -6.46 -1.04
N TYR A 78 8.21 -6.62 -1.01
CA TYR A 78 9.05 -6.70 0.17
C TYR A 78 10.20 -5.71 0.03
N TYR A 79 10.67 -5.22 1.17
CA TYR A 79 11.86 -4.37 1.22
C TYR A 79 12.69 -4.73 2.44
N TYR A 80 13.95 -5.07 2.25
CA TYR A 80 14.85 -5.40 3.35
C TYR A 80 15.69 -4.18 3.75
N ASN A 81 15.52 -3.74 5.00
CA ASN A 81 16.32 -2.69 5.61
C ASN A 81 17.43 -3.33 6.47
N PRO A 82 18.70 -3.30 6.04
CA PRO A 82 19.80 -3.89 6.79
C PRO A 82 20.16 -3.13 8.06
N ASN A 83 19.80 -1.84 8.19
CA ASN A 83 20.10 -1.07 9.41
C ASN A 83 19.25 -1.54 10.59
N GLU A 84 17.99 -1.90 10.32
CA GLU A 84 17.06 -2.42 11.32
C GLU A 84 17.04 -3.95 11.35
N ASN A 85 17.65 -4.60 10.35
CA ASN A 85 17.52 -6.03 10.11
C ASN A 85 16.05 -6.48 10.02
N VAL A 86 15.23 -5.71 9.30
CA VAL A 86 13.78 -5.95 9.15
C VAL A 86 13.37 -6.00 7.68
N ILE A 87 12.46 -6.94 7.38
CA ILE A 87 11.75 -6.99 6.11
C ILE A 87 10.41 -6.27 6.27
N TYR A 88 10.23 -5.23 5.47
CA TYR A 88 8.96 -4.56 5.30
C TYR A 88 8.14 -5.33 4.28
N LYS A 89 6.84 -5.47 4.55
CA LYS A 89 5.89 -6.13 3.68
C LYS A 89 4.84 -5.12 3.24
N GLU A 90 4.64 -4.99 1.95
CA GLU A 90 3.64 -4.11 1.37
C GLU A 90 2.48 -4.93 0.82
N PHE A 91 1.27 -4.65 1.30
CA PHE A 91 0.03 -5.23 0.78
C PHE A 91 -0.67 -4.21 -0.11
N ARG A 92 -1.40 -4.70 -1.10
CA ARG A 92 -2.17 -3.89 -2.06
C ARG A 92 -3.66 -4.16 -1.89
N ASN A 93 -4.48 -3.41 -2.60
CA ASN A 93 -5.94 -3.55 -2.55
C ASN A 93 -6.47 -4.55 -3.59
N MET A 94 -7.73 -4.94 -3.48
CA MET A 94 -8.37 -5.89 -4.40
C MET A 94 -8.50 -5.40 -5.85
N THR A 95 -8.33 -4.11 -6.09
CA THR A 95 -8.38 -3.49 -7.43
C THR A 95 -6.99 -3.21 -8.00
N ALA A 96 -5.93 -3.52 -7.26
CA ALA A 96 -4.57 -3.32 -7.74
C ALA A 96 -4.32 -4.23 -8.94
N LEU A 97 -3.55 -3.73 -9.88
CA LEU A 97 -3.18 -4.49 -11.06
C LEU A 97 -2.03 -5.43 -10.70
N LEU A 98 -1.72 -6.36 -11.61
CA LEU A 98 -0.52 -7.18 -11.49
C LEU A 98 0.70 -6.36 -11.93
N PHE A 99 1.88 -6.66 -11.41
CA PHE A 99 3.11 -6.23 -12.07
C PHE A 99 3.18 -6.87 -13.47
N PRO A 100 3.57 -6.15 -14.55
CA PRO A 100 4.05 -4.75 -14.59
C PRO A 100 2.97 -3.66 -14.62
N ASN A 101 1.69 -3.99 -14.80
CA ASN A 101 0.59 -3.03 -14.93
C ASN A 101 0.38 -2.13 -13.70
N ASP A 102 0.72 -2.59 -12.50
CA ASP A 102 0.59 -1.82 -11.24
C ASP A 102 1.74 -0.84 -10.98
N ALA A 103 2.92 -1.05 -11.60
CA ALA A 103 4.13 -0.28 -11.32
C ALA A 103 4.20 1.07 -12.04
N TYR A 104 3.24 1.37 -12.93
CA TYR A 104 3.24 2.57 -13.78
C TYR A 104 1.90 3.32 -13.68
N GLY A 105 1.61 3.97 -12.55
CA GLY A 105 0.44 4.86 -12.42
C GLY A 105 0.12 5.36 -11.01
N GLU A 106 -0.57 6.51 -10.92
CA GLU A 106 -0.95 7.25 -9.70
C GLU A 106 -1.99 6.57 -8.79
N ASN A 107 -2.46 5.39 -9.14
CA ASN A 107 -3.45 4.68 -8.34
C ASN A 107 -2.77 3.85 -7.25
N LYS A 108 -2.24 4.52 -6.22
CA LYS A 108 -1.81 3.84 -4.99
C LYS A 108 -3.04 3.24 -4.30
N HIS A 109 -3.25 1.97 -4.61
CA HIS A 109 -4.27 1.07 -4.14
C HIS A 109 -3.95 0.63 -2.69
N VAL A 110 -4.87 0.87 -1.73
CA VAL A 110 -4.80 0.57 -0.26
C VAL A 110 -3.53 -0.14 0.16
N VAL A 111 -2.68 0.57 0.90
CA VAL A 111 -1.34 0.10 1.23
C VAL A 111 -1.22 -0.08 2.74
N LYS A 112 -1.41 -1.32 3.20
CA LYS A 112 -0.98 -1.72 4.54
C LYS A 112 0.50 -2.07 4.44
N LYS A 113 1.31 -1.44 5.28
CA LYS A 113 2.72 -1.76 5.41
C LYS A 113 2.99 -2.34 6.78
N MET A 114 3.68 -3.47 6.77
CA MET A 114 4.14 -4.11 7.98
C MET A 114 5.66 -3.96 8.09
N ARG A 115 6.15 -3.67 9.29
CA ARG A 115 7.57 -3.73 9.66
C ARG A 115 7.73 -5.00 10.48
N GLY A 116 8.23 -6.08 9.86
CA GLY A 116 8.22 -7.40 10.48
C GLY A 116 6.80 -7.98 10.60
N ASN A 117 6.28 -8.05 11.82
CA ASN A 117 4.93 -8.52 12.14
C ASN A 117 3.97 -7.42 12.60
N ASP A 118 4.48 -6.20 12.77
CA ASP A 118 3.69 -5.08 13.26
C ASP A 118 3.25 -4.19 12.09
N ILE A 119 2.03 -3.67 12.16
CA ILE A 119 1.60 -2.61 11.26
C ILE A 119 2.37 -1.34 11.63
N TYR A 120 2.79 -0.56 10.65
CA TYR A 120 3.24 0.82 10.90
C TYR A 120 2.53 1.86 10.02
N PHE A 121 1.93 1.42 8.90
CA PHE A 121 1.16 2.28 8.02
C PHE A 121 -0.05 1.55 7.43
N MET A 122 -1.21 2.21 7.34
CA MET A 122 -2.37 1.69 6.62
C MET A 122 -3.20 2.80 5.96
N TYR A 123 -3.67 2.56 4.75
CA TYR A 123 -4.45 3.53 3.98
C TYR A 123 -5.72 2.91 3.40
N TYR A 124 -6.90 3.43 3.77
CA TYR A 124 -8.21 3.11 3.23
C TYR A 124 -8.70 4.22 2.30
N LYS A 125 -9.29 3.87 1.15
CA LYS A 125 -10.03 4.81 0.28
C LYS A 125 -11.20 4.11 -0.41
N GLU A 126 -12.38 4.71 -0.34
CA GLU A 126 -13.58 4.25 -1.04
C GLU A 126 -13.77 4.99 -2.38
N GLY A 127 -12.99 4.64 -3.40
CA GLY A 127 -13.18 5.16 -4.75
C GLY A 127 -13.09 6.70 -4.88
N TRP A 128 -13.72 7.25 -5.92
CA TRP A 128 -13.79 8.70 -6.17
C TRP A 128 -14.97 9.32 -5.40
N GLY A 129 -14.70 10.36 -4.60
CA GLY A 129 -15.73 11.05 -3.79
C GLY A 129 -16.25 10.27 -2.59
N GLY A 130 -15.59 9.17 -2.20
CA GLY A 130 -15.93 8.40 -0.99
C GLY A 130 -14.99 8.68 0.17
N CYS A 131 -15.20 7.98 1.28
CA CYS A 131 -14.42 8.18 2.49
C CYS A 131 -13.00 7.62 2.36
N SER A 132 -12.04 8.23 3.05
CA SER A 132 -10.69 7.69 3.21
C SER A 132 -10.22 7.74 4.66
N ALA A 133 -9.30 6.86 5.01
CA ALA A 133 -8.61 6.88 6.30
C ALA A 133 -7.12 6.56 6.09
N LEU A 134 -6.24 7.22 6.82
CA LEU A 134 -4.80 6.96 6.83
C LEU A 134 -4.37 6.83 8.28
N TRP A 135 -3.58 5.80 8.56
CA TRP A 135 -2.99 5.54 9.85
C TRP A 135 -1.48 5.39 9.71
N ASP A 136 -0.73 6.21 10.44
CA ASP A 136 0.71 6.10 10.61
C ASP A 136 0.98 5.95 12.11
N ILE A 137 1.34 4.74 12.50
CA ILE A 137 1.52 4.35 13.90
C ILE A 137 2.77 5.00 14.48
N ASP A 138 3.85 5.05 13.70
CA ASP A 138 5.14 5.58 14.17
C ASP A 138 5.04 7.08 14.48
N ASN A 139 4.24 7.82 13.71
CA ASN A 139 4.00 9.25 13.95
C ASN A 139 2.80 9.54 14.86
N ASN A 140 2.11 8.50 15.35
CA ASN A 140 0.85 8.62 16.08
C ASN A 140 -0.12 9.57 15.37
N TRP A 141 -0.29 9.33 14.06
CA TRP A 141 -1.04 10.17 13.14
C TRP A 141 -2.18 9.40 12.50
N ILE A 142 -3.37 9.99 12.51
CA ILE A 142 -4.54 9.49 11.80
C ILE A 142 -5.16 10.63 11.02
N GLN A 143 -5.56 10.35 9.79
CA GLN A 143 -6.40 11.25 9.00
C GLN A 143 -7.63 10.50 8.52
N PHE A 144 -8.79 11.13 8.60
CA PHE A 144 -10.01 10.71 7.93
C PHE A 144 -10.49 11.81 6.98
N ILE A 145 -11.07 11.39 5.87
CA ILE A 145 -11.80 12.28 4.96
C ILE A 145 -13.18 11.67 4.76
N THR A 146 -14.22 12.42 5.08
CA THR A 146 -15.62 11.99 4.86
C THR A 146 -16.01 12.20 3.40
N LYS A 147 -17.15 11.63 3.00
CA LYS A 147 -17.76 11.87 1.67
C LYS A 147 -18.09 13.34 1.38
N ASP A 148 -18.21 14.18 2.41
CA ASP A 148 -18.60 15.60 2.32
C ASP A 148 -17.36 16.53 2.37
N ASP A 149 -16.18 15.96 2.07
CA ASP A 149 -14.86 16.58 2.13
C ASP A 149 -14.51 17.20 3.48
N ILE A 150 -14.98 16.57 4.57
CA ILE A 150 -14.59 16.95 5.93
C ILE A 150 -13.35 16.15 6.31
N TRP A 151 -12.29 16.86 6.63
CA TRP A 151 -11.01 16.34 7.07
C TRP A 151 -11.00 16.30 8.60
N MET A 152 -10.58 15.18 9.16
CA MET A 152 -10.40 14.96 10.59
C MET A 152 -9.00 14.42 10.81
N ASP A 153 -8.14 15.21 11.43
CA ASP A 153 -6.72 14.89 11.65
C ASP A 153 -6.41 14.76 13.14
N TYR A 154 -5.86 13.62 13.54
CA TYR A 154 -5.29 13.39 14.86
C TYR A 154 -3.78 13.29 14.71
N TYR A 155 -3.02 14.17 15.35
CA TYR A 155 -1.56 14.13 15.37
C TYR A 155 -1.05 14.37 16.79
N GLN A 156 -0.38 13.38 17.38
CA GLN A 156 0.27 13.50 18.69
C GLN A 156 -0.66 14.10 19.77
N GLY A 157 -1.90 13.60 19.86
CA GLY A 157 -2.88 14.05 20.86
C GLY A 157 -3.67 15.30 20.48
N LYS A 158 -3.40 15.92 19.32
CA LYS A 158 -4.12 17.11 18.86
C LYS A 158 -5.10 16.74 17.76
N LEU A 159 -6.34 17.22 17.89
CA LEU A 159 -7.41 17.00 16.92
C LEU A 159 -7.67 18.27 16.11
N LYS A 160 -7.79 18.11 14.80
CA LYS A 160 -8.20 19.16 13.87
C LYS A 160 -9.34 18.68 12.99
N ARG A 161 -10.27 19.57 12.69
CA ARG A 161 -11.41 19.29 11.82
C ARG A 161 -11.67 20.47 10.88
N GLY A 162 -12.04 20.21 9.65
CA GLY A 162 -12.47 21.24 8.72
C GLY A 162 -12.40 20.81 7.26
N ARG A 163 -12.18 21.75 6.35
CA ARG A 163 -12.09 21.47 4.91
C ARG A 163 -10.73 21.88 4.38
N PHE A 164 -9.97 20.90 3.88
CA PHE A 164 -8.65 21.10 3.27
C PHE A 164 -7.73 21.97 4.15
N MET A 165 -7.24 23.12 3.65
CA MET A 165 -6.36 24.03 4.43
C MET A 165 -7.07 24.79 5.56
N PHE A 166 -8.40 24.73 5.64
CA PHE A 166 -9.21 25.43 6.65
C PHE A 166 -9.67 24.45 7.71
N GLN A 167 -8.75 24.04 8.59
CA GLN A 167 -9.04 23.22 9.76
C GLN A 167 -8.84 24.01 11.05
N GLU A 168 -9.70 23.73 12.02
CA GLU A 168 -9.61 24.28 13.37
C GLU A 168 -9.37 23.17 14.39
N SER A 169 -8.77 23.53 15.52
CA SER A 169 -8.57 22.60 16.63
C SER A 169 -9.91 22.28 17.27
N VAL A 170 -10.18 20.99 17.49
CA VAL A 170 -11.41 20.52 18.17
C VAL A 170 -11.07 19.69 19.40
N LYS A 171 -12.04 19.51 20.30
CA LYS A 171 -11.87 18.69 21.51
C LYS A 171 -12.16 17.21 21.29
N SER A 172 -13.02 16.90 20.32
CA SER A 172 -13.41 15.54 19.92
C SER A 172 -13.87 15.55 18.47
N PHE A 173 -13.84 14.38 17.83
CA PHE A 173 -14.50 14.17 16.54
C PHE A 173 -15.98 13.79 16.76
N ASP A 174 -16.81 14.13 15.77
CA ASP A 174 -18.21 13.71 15.79
C ASP A 174 -18.30 12.23 15.39
N GLN A 175 -18.94 11.42 16.24
CA GLN A 175 -19.15 10.00 15.96
C GLN A 175 -20.00 9.78 14.69
N TYR A 176 -20.90 10.70 14.35
CA TYR A 176 -21.67 10.63 13.11
C TYR A 176 -20.78 10.74 11.85
N GLU A 177 -19.59 11.31 11.96
CA GLU A 177 -18.61 11.42 10.87
C GLU A 177 -17.69 10.20 10.81
N LEU A 178 -17.26 9.69 11.97
CA LEU A 178 -16.35 8.54 12.08
C LEU A 178 -17.03 7.21 11.77
N ILE A 179 -18.21 6.95 12.35
CA ILE A 179 -18.90 5.66 12.28
C ILE A 179 -19.12 5.20 10.82
N PRO A 180 -19.58 6.04 9.88
CA PRO A 180 -19.74 5.62 8.49
C PRO A 180 -18.44 5.09 7.88
N ILE A 181 -17.29 5.71 8.18
CA ILE A 181 -15.98 5.28 7.66
C ILE A 181 -15.59 3.94 8.27
N LEU A 182 -15.71 3.81 9.59
CA LEU A 182 -15.38 2.57 10.31
C LEU A 182 -16.25 1.40 9.90
N ARG A 183 -17.56 1.59 9.72
CA ARG A 183 -18.49 0.57 9.17
C ARG A 183 -18.03 0.05 7.81
N LYS A 184 -17.56 0.97 6.95
CA LYS A 184 -17.11 0.60 5.61
C LYS A 184 -15.82 -0.19 5.67
N MET A 185 -14.88 0.19 6.52
CA MET A 185 -13.62 -0.54 6.75
C MET A 185 -13.86 -1.93 7.36
N ASN A 186 -14.87 -2.07 8.24
CA ASN A 186 -15.27 -3.33 8.89
C ASN A 186 -16.13 -4.24 7.99
N ALA A 187 -16.43 -3.83 6.75
CA ALA A 187 -17.28 -4.61 5.86
C ALA A 187 -16.65 -5.96 5.51
N LYS A 188 -17.46 -7.03 5.43
CA LYS A 188 -17.03 -8.40 5.12
C LYS A 188 -16.13 -8.52 3.88
N LYS A 189 -16.30 -7.64 2.88
CA LYS A 189 -15.46 -7.59 1.67
C LYS A 189 -13.96 -7.36 1.95
N PHE A 190 -13.62 -6.78 3.10
CA PHE A 190 -12.25 -6.54 3.51
C PHE A 190 -11.68 -7.65 4.41
N ASN A 191 -12.49 -8.66 4.78
CA ASN A 191 -12.05 -9.83 5.56
C ASN A 191 -11.17 -9.49 6.78
N GLY A 192 -11.58 -8.48 7.54
CA GLY A 192 -10.88 -8.04 8.75
C GLY A 192 -9.56 -7.29 8.52
N PHE A 193 -9.21 -6.94 7.27
CA PHE A 193 -7.94 -6.29 6.94
C PHE A 193 -7.67 -5.00 7.73
N TYR A 194 -8.73 -4.27 8.08
CA TYR A 194 -8.67 -3.02 8.84
C TYR A 194 -8.99 -3.18 10.33
N ASP A 195 -9.25 -4.39 10.84
CA ASP A 195 -9.80 -4.58 12.19
C ASP A 195 -8.92 -3.97 13.28
N GLU A 196 -7.60 -4.09 13.15
CA GLU A 196 -6.64 -3.50 14.07
C GLU A 196 -6.77 -1.96 14.13
N PHE A 197 -6.88 -1.30 12.97
CA PHE A 197 -7.08 0.15 12.91
C PHE A 197 -8.47 0.55 13.40
N VAL A 198 -9.51 -0.20 13.02
CA VAL A 198 -10.88 0.05 13.51
C VAL A 198 -10.92 -0.05 15.03
N ASN A 199 -10.30 -1.07 15.63
CA ASN A 199 -10.23 -1.24 17.08
C ASN A 199 -9.42 -0.12 17.74
N TYR A 200 -8.29 0.27 17.16
CA TYR A 200 -7.48 1.39 17.65
C TYR A 200 -8.28 2.71 17.67
N VAL A 201 -9.01 3.02 16.60
CA VAL A 201 -9.83 4.24 16.51
C VAL A 201 -11.01 4.21 17.49
N VAL A 202 -11.62 3.03 17.68
CA VAL A 202 -12.68 2.82 18.66
C VAL A 202 -12.21 3.13 20.07
N GLU A 203 -11.04 2.61 20.44
CA GLU A 203 -10.45 2.85 21.75
C GLU A 203 -10.02 4.32 21.91
N LEU A 204 -9.36 4.90 20.90
CA LEU A 204 -8.81 6.24 20.96
C LEU A 204 -9.88 7.35 21.06
N PHE A 205 -11.02 7.18 20.39
CA PHE A 205 -12.09 8.19 20.35
C PHE A 205 -13.37 7.76 21.07
N ASP A 206 -13.32 6.68 21.86
CA ASP A 206 -14.46 6.15 22.62
C ASP A 206 -15.71 5.94 21.75
N VAL A 207 -15.53 5.37 20.56
CA VAL A 207 -16.62 5.07 19.63
C VAL A 207 -17.30 3.76 20.06
N ASN A 208 -18.62 3.75 20.18
CA ASN A 208 -19.32 2.52 20.55
C ASN A 208 -19.19 1.44 19.46
N ARG A 209 -18.47 0.35 19.76
CA ARG A 209 -18.21 -0.76 18.82
C ARG A 209 -19.49 -1.40 18.26
N THR A 210 -20.61 -1.39 19.00
CA THR A 210 -21.88 -1.96 18.50
C THR A 210 -22.49 -1.16 17.36
N GLN A 211 -21.99 0.06 17.12
CA GLN A 211 -22.41 0.91 16.02
C GLN A 211 -21.59 0.67 14.75
N ILE A 212 -20.55 -0.17 14.75
CA ILE A 212 -19.65 -0.43 13.61
C ILE A 212 -19.92 -1.80 13.01
#